data_AF-A0A2N1P6B0-F1
#
_entry.id   AF-A0A2N1P6B0-F1
#
_cell.length_a   1.000
_cell.length_b   1.000
_cell.length_c   1.000
_cell.angle_alpha   90.00
_cell.angle_beta   90.00
_cell.angle_gamma   90.00
#
_symmetry.space_group_name_H-M   'P 1'
#
loop_
_entity.id
_entity.type
_entity.pdbx_description
1 polymer ?
#
loop_
_entity_poly.entity_id
_entity_poly.type
_entity_poly.pdbx_seq_one_letter_code
_entity_poly.pdbx_strand_id
1 'polypeptide(L)'
;MMLQEAGYLDSEAFATFGHLIRLTIEYRDKWKAEKDEILTVDETKRALEIYESVMRTKVIPDNLDAKIDGLVRLWLKKINEMHF
;
A
#
# COMPACT_ATOMS: atom_id res chain seq x y z
N MET A 1 26.91 -17.75 -20.36
CA MET A 1 26.33 -16.39 -20.44
C MET A 1 24.94 -16.46 -19.83
N MET A 2 24.78 -16.02 -18.59
CA MET A 2 23.49 -16.02 -17.88
C MET A 2 22.87 -14.64 -18.04
N LEU A 3 21.97 -14.47 -19.00
CA LEU A 3 20.99 -13.39 -18.94
C LEU A 3 19.87 -13.94 -18.06
N GLN A 4 19.86 -13.55 -16.79
CA GLN A 4 18.69 -13.75 -15.93
C GLN A 4 17.54 -12.97 -16.57
N GLU A 5 16.61 -13.70 -17.18
CA GLU A 5 15.37 -13.13 -17.69
C GLU A 5 14.66 -12.40 -16.54
N ALA A 6 14.43 -11.11 -16.73
CA ALA A 6 13.55 -10.33 -15.89
C ALA A 6 12.21 -11.08 -15.82
N GLY A 7 11.88 -11.61 -14.64
CA GLY A 7 10.63 -12.34 -14.44
C GLY A 7 9.46 -11.47 -14.89
N TYR A 8 8.74 -11.93 -15.91
CA TYR A 8 7.46 -11.33 -16.28
C TYR A 8 6.53 -11.44 -15.07
N LEU A 9 6.14 -10.30 -14.51
CA LEU A 9 5.02 -10.26 -13.58
C LEU A 9 3.78 -10.75 -14.32
N ASP A 10 3.05 -11.69 -13.74
CA ASP A 10 1.79 -12.15 -14.30
C ASP A 10 0.74 -11.00 -14.31
N SER A 11 -0.35 -11.20 -15.06
CA SER A 11 -1.39 -10.17 -15.23
C SER A 11 -2.06 -9.78 -13.91
N GLU A 12 -2.07 -10.67 -12.92
CA GLU A 12 -2.67 -10.43 -11.60
C GLU A 12 -1.77 -9.53 -10.74
N ALA A 13 -0.47 -9.76 -10.76
CA ALA A 13 0.52 -8.92 -10.10
C ALA A 13 0.51 -7.49 -10.67
N PHE A 14 0.39 -7.34 -11.99
CA PHE A 14 0.22 -6.03 -12.63
C PHE A 14 -1.08 -5.33 -12.23
N ALA A 15 -2.20 -6.07 -12.19
CA ALA A 15 -3.47 -5.51 -11.75
C ALA A 15 -3.41 -5.02 -10.30
N THR A 16 -2.80 -5.81 -9.41
CA THR A 16 -2.60 -5.47 -8.00
C THR A 16 -1.73 -4.22 -7.84
N PHE A 17 -0.63 -4.15 -8.58
CA PHE A 17 0.25 -2.98 -8.58
C PHE A 17 -0.48 -1.71 -9.06
N GLY A 18 -1.29 -1.83 -10.11
CA GLY A 18 -2.14 -0.73 -10.58
C GLY A 18 -3.13 -0.25 -9.51
N HIS A 19 -3.74 -1.17 -8.76
CA HIS A 19 -4.62 -0.83 -7.65
C HIS A 19 -3.89 -0.13 -6.50
N LEU A 20 -2.69 -0.59 -6.13
CA LEU A 20 -1.87 0.06 -5.11
C LEU A 20 -1.60 1.52 -5.47
N ILE A 21 -1.12 1.78 -6.70
CA ILE A 21 -0.83 3.15 -7.18
C ILE A 21 -2.09 4.01 -7.12
N ARG A 22 -3.18 3.54 -7.73
CA ARG A 22 -4.43 4.31 -7.81
C ARG A 22 -4.95 4.68 -6.43
N LEU A 23 -5.05 3.72 -5.53
CA LEU A 23 -5.54 3.93 -4.16
C LEU A 23 -4.64 4.87 -3.36
N THR A 24 -3.32 4.83 -3.59
CA THR A 24 -2.37 5.75 -2.95
C THR A 24 -2.63 7.19 -3.35
N ILE A 25 -2.82 7.44 -4.64
CA ILE A 25 -3.09 8.78 -5.17
C ILE A 25 -4.42 9.30 -4.63
N GLU A 26 -5.48 8.48 -4.72
CA GLU A 26 -6.80 8.84 -4.18
C GLU A 26 -6.73 9.14 -2.67
N TYR A 27 -6.01 8.33 -1.90
CA TYR A 27 -5.84 8.55 -0.47
C TYR A 27 -5.05 9.82 -0.15
N ARG A 28 -3.92 10.05 -0.83
CA ARG A 28 -3.10 11.25 -0.66
C ARG A 28 -3.92 12.52 -0.92
N ASP A 29 -4.66 12.54 -2.02
CA ASP A 29 -5.43 13.72 -2.42
C ASP A 29 -6.56 14.00 -1.42
N LYS A 30 -7.22 12.96 -0.93
CA LYS A 30 -8.21 13.06 0.13
C LYS A 30 -7.59 13.55 1.45
N TRP A 31 -6.48 12.95 1.89
CA TRP A 31 -5.80 13.33 3.13
C TRP A 31 -5.37 14.79 3.09
N LYS A 32 -4.80 15.24 1.96
CA LYS A 32 -4.43 16.64 1.76
C LYS A 32 -5.64 17.57 1.85
N ALA A 33 -6.76 17.21 1.23
CA ALA A 33 -7.97 18.03 1.29
C ALA A 33 -8.55 18.13 2.72
N GLU A 34 -8.43 17.07 3.52
CA GLU A 34 -9.01 17.00 4.87
C GLU A 34 -8.09 17.53 5.98
N LYS A 35 -6.77 17.41 5.81
CA LYS A 35 -5.77 17.67 6.86
C LYS A 35 -4.74 18.73 6.48
N ASP A 36 -4.72 19.20 5.24
CA ASP A 36 -3.69 20.09 4.67
C ASP A 36 -2.26 19.52 4.77
N GLU A 37 -2.15 18.18 4.80
CA GLU A 37 -0.89 17.46 4.88
C GLU A 37 -0.68 16.56 3.65
N ILE A 38 0.57 16.35 3.24
CA ILE A 38 0.90 15.52 2.08
C ILE A 38 1.57 14.23 2.55
N LEU A 39 1.09 13.10 2.04
CA LEU A 39 1.76 11.81 2.19
C LEU A 39 3.07 11.82 1.38
N THR A 40 4.20 11.62 2.06
CA THR A 40 5.51 11.60 1.42
C THR A 40 5.82 10.24 0.79
N VAL A 41 6.88 10.19 -0.03
CA VAL A 41 7.37 8.94 -0.62
C VAL A 41 7.83 7.96 0.45
N ASP A 42 8.53 8.43 1.49
CA ASP A 42 9.01 7.59 2.58
C ASP A 42 7.87 7.01 3.41
N GLU A 43 6.81 7.79 3.66
CA GLU A 43 5.60 7.31 4.35
C GLU A 43 4.84 6.28 3.52
N THR A 44 4.76 6.49 2.20
CA THR A 44 4.16 5.52 1.27
C THR A 44 4.94 4.23 1.26
N LYS A 45 6.28 4.31 1.26
CA LYS A 45 7.16 3.14 1.34
C LYS A 45 6.96 2.38 2.66
N ARG A 46 6.92 3.10 3.78
CA ARG A 46 6.69 2.50 5.09
C ARG A 46 5.31 1.85 5.18
N ALA A 47 4.28 2.46 4.61
CA ALA A 47 2.96 1.85 4.49
C ALA A 47 3.04 0.54 3.69
N LEU A 48 3.80 0.49 2.59
CA LEU A 48 3.94 -0.71 1.78
C LEU A 48 4.63 -1.85 2.56
N GLU A 49 5.72 -1.54 3.27
CA GLU A 49 6.42 -2.50 4.14
C GLU A 49 5.50 -3.08 5.22
N ILE A 50 4.67 -2.23 5.83
CA ILE A 50 3.66 -2.65 6.82
C ILE A 50 2.59 -3.51 6.15
N TYR A 51 2.03 -3.08 5.03
CA TYR A 51 1.02 -3.84 4.28
C TYR A 51 1.51 -5.25 3.95
N GLU A 52 2.74 -5.39 3.45
CA GLU A 52 3.34 -6.69 3.20
C GLU A 52 3.52 -7.52 4.48
N SER A 53 3.92 -6.87 5.58
CA SER A 53 4.04 -7.52 6.89
C SER A 53 2.68 -8.04 7.38
N VAL A 54 1.61 -7.25 7.25
CA VAL A 54 0.23 -7.65 7.62
C VAL A 54 -0.23 -8.80 6.72
N MET A 55 0.09 -8.77 5.43
CA MET A 55 -0.26 -9.87 4.52
C MET A 55 0.34 -11.20 4.95
N ARG A 56 1.56 -11.18 5.51
CA ARG A 56 2.26 -12.36 6.05
C ARG A 56 1.79 -12.77 7.44
N THR A 57 1.60 -11.81 8.35
CA THR A 57 1.39 -12.07 9.78
C THR A 57 -0.07 -12.02 10.22
N LYS A 58 -0.93 -11.39 9.41
CA LYS A 58 -2.33 -11.07 9.71
C LYS A 58 -2.51 -10.19 10.96
N VAL A 59 -1.47 -9.41 11.32
CA VAL A 59 -1.49 -8.49 12.46
C VAL A 59 -1.10 -7.09 11.99
N ILE A 60 -1.94 -6.09 12.29
CA ILE A 60 -1.60 -4.67 12.09
C ILE A 60 -0.80 -4.19 13.30
N PRO A 61 0.40 -3.61 13.11
CA PRO A 61 1.15 -3.00 14.20
C PRO A 61 0.37 -1.89 14.89
N ASP A 62 0.51 -1.80 16.21
CA ASP A 62 -0.08 -0.70 16.99
C ASP A 62 0.72 0.61 16.83
N ASN A 63 0.10 1.73 17.19
CA ASN A 63 0.72 3.06 17.26
C ASN A 63 1.35 3.54 15.94
N LEU A 64 0.76 3.16 14.81
CA LEU A 64 1.13 3.70 13.52
C LEU A 64 0.69 5.16 13.40
N ASP A 65 1.46 5.95 12.65
CA ASP A 65 1.03 7.27 12.22
C ASP A 65 -0.30 7.15 11.45
N ALA A 66 -1.25 8.05 11.72
CA ALA A 66 -2.61 7.98 11.19
C ALA A 66 -2.66 7.93 9.65
N LYS A 67 -1.75 8.61 8.94
CA LYS A 67 -1.72 8.58 7.47
C LYS A 67 -1.23 7.23 6.93
N ILE A 68 -0.29 6.62 7.64
CA ILE A 68 0.27 5.31 7.30
C ILE A 68 -0.77 4.22 7.60
N ASP A 69 -1.37 4.23 8.80
CA ASP A 69 -2.43 3.29 9.19
C ASP A 69 -3.62 3.37 8.22
N GLY A 70 -4.07 4.58 7.90
CA GLY A 70 -5.18 4.80 6.98
C GLY A 70 -4.92 4.23 5.59
N LEU A 71 -3.72 4.45 5.04
CA LEU A 71 -3.34 3.90 3.73
C LEU A 71 -3.23 2.37 3.76
N VAL A 72 -2.60 1.80 4.78
CA VAL A 72 -2.47 0.35 4.96
C VAL A 72 -3.84 -0.31 5.02
N ARG A 73 -4.76 0.23 5.84
CA ARG A 73 -6.13 -0.28 5.97
C ARG A 73 -6.92 -0.14 4.67
N LEU A 74 -6.71 0.95 3.93
CA LEU A 74 -7.35 1.12 2.63
C LEU A 74 -6.93 0.01 1.66
N TRP A 75 -5.63 -0.26 1.52
CA TRP A 75 -5.15 -1.33 0.65
C TRP A 75 -5.66 -2.71 1.08
N LEU A 76 -5.52 -3.06 2.36
CA LEU A 76 -5.99 -4.34 2.90
C LEU A 76 -7.48 -4.56 2.61
N LYS A 77 -8.30 -3.52 2.78
CA LYS A 77 -9.74 -3.57 2.52
C LYS A 77 -10.07 -3.68 1.03
N LYS A 78 -9.39 -2.94 0.17
CA LYS A 78 -9.78 -2.78 -1.24
C LYS A 78 -9.12 -3.78 -2.18
N ILE A 79 -7.95 -4.29 -1.81
CA ILE A 79 -7.19 -5.26 -2.60
C ILE A 79 -7.42 -6.68 -2.08
N ASN A 80 -7.48 -6.86 -0.76
CA ASN A 80 -7.54 -8.20 -0.14
C ASN A 80 -8.85 -8.49 0.58
N GLU A 81 -9.80 -7.56 0.60
CA GLU A 81 -11.09 -7.70 1.31
C GLU A 81 -10.92 -8.02 2.81
N MET A 82 -9.79 -7.61 3.39
CA MET A 82 -9.51 -7.84 4.81
C MET A 82 -10.14 -6.73 5.66
N HIS A 83 -10.77 -7.15 6.76
CA HIS A 83 -11.43 -6.27 7.72
C HIS A 83 -10.77 -6.44 9.09
N PHE A 84 -10.37 -5.32 9.68
CA PHE A 84 -9.69 -5.22 10.98
C PHE A 84 -10.35 -4.13 11.82
#